data_AF-A0ABD1X7I1-F1
#
_entry.id   AF-A0ABD1X7I1-F1
#
_cell.length_a   1.000
_cell.length_b   1.000
_cell.length_c   1.000
_cell.angle_alpha   90.00
_cell.angle_beta   90.00
_cell.angle_gamma   90.00
#
_symmetry.space_group_name_H-M   'P 1'
#
loop_
_entity.id
_entity.type
_entity.pdbx_description
1 polymer ?
#
loop_
_entity_poly.entity_id
_entity_poly.type
_entity_poly.pdbx_seq_one_letter_code
_entity_poly.pdbx_strand_id
1 'polypeptide(L)'
;MEIKGKHMQHSKFWNFGVDKIYVDNKAKISSKTGMFLGYSPAFVVGVASFILVPIEDFRFILFRSTITIHFFKRIFEVLFVHKYSAWMDIEAAITISLSYLICSIIMIYSHYLIQGFPEPQTNLKYFGAILFLVGISGNFYHHYLLSQLRTKGDKNYKIPQGGLFSLVICPHYLFEIMGFLGISCISQTLYPFCFALGSAFYLMGRSYATKKWYQSKFEDFPTHVKAIIPYIF
;
A
#
# COMPACT_ATOMS: atom_id res chain seq x y z
N MET A 1 -18.39 -9.74 11.99
CA MET A 1 -19.77 -9.34 11.65
C MET A 1 -19.71 -7.92 11.08
N GLU A 2 -19.23 -7.76 9.85
CA GLU A 2 -19.13 -6.47 9.15
C GLU A 2 -19.47 -6.67 7.67
N ILE A 3 -20.72 -7.06 7.43
CA ILE A 3 -21.38 -7.17 6.11
C ILE A 3 -21.94 -5.78 5.71
N LYS A 4 -21.22 -4.70 5.99
CA LYS A 4 -21.62 -3.36 5.55
C LYS A 4 -20.43 -2.62 4.97
N GLY A 5 -20.42 -2.58 3.63
CA GLY A 5 -19.52 -1.79 2.79
C GLY A 5 -19.64 -0.28 3.04
N LYS A 6 -19.19 0.17 4.22
CA LYS A 6 -19.11 1.59 4.60
C LYS A 6 -17.76 2.24 4.29
N HIS A 7 -16.75 1.48 3.84
CA HIS A 7 -15.50 2.08 3.36
C HIS A 7 -15.53 2.59 1.92
N MET A 8 -16.69 2.59 1.25
CA MET A 8 -16.82 3.04 -0.15
C MET A 8 -17.25 4.51 -0.32
N GLN A 9 -17.35 5.29 0.76
CA GLN A 9 -17.85 6.68 0.68
C GLN A 9 -16.79 7.74 0.33
N HIS A 10 -15.50 7.39 0.21
CA HIS A 10 -14.45 8.35 -0.22
C HIS A 10 -14.12 8.34 -1.70
N SER A 11 -14.90 7.60 -2.46
CA SER A 11 -14.86 7.66 -3.91
C SER A 11 -16.00 8.59 -4.34
N LYS A 12 -15.69 9.67 -5.07
CA LYS A 12 -16.68 10.58 -5.69
C LYS A 12 -17.56 9.88 -6.76
N PHE A 13 -17.79 8.57 -6.66
CA PHE A 13 -18.18 7.70 -7.77
C PHE A 13 -19.51 6.99 -7.59
N TRP A 14 -20.36 7.42 -6.65
CA TRP A 14 -21.70 6.85 -6.52
C TRP A 14 -22.75 7.91 -6.17
N ASN A 15 -22.88 8.93 -7.04
CA ASN A 15 -24.08 9.75 -7.12
C ASN A 15 -24.88 9.34 -8.36
N PHE A 16 -25.54 8.19 -8.28
CA PHE A 16 -26.69 7.90 -9.14
C PHE A 16 -27.90 7.69 -8.23
N GLY A 17 -28.77 8.69 -8.21
CA GLY A 17 -30.19 8.60 -7.86
C GLY A 17 -30.55 7.97 -6.51
N VAL A 18 -30.32 8.68 -5.41
CA VAL A 18 -31.23 8.70 -4.25
C VAL A 18 -31.08 10.06 -3.57
N ASP A 19 -32.13 10.87 -3.55
CA ASP A 19 -32.19 12.06 -2.70
C ASP A 19 -32.04 11.66 -1.23
N LYS A 20 -30.88 11.97 -0.65
CA LYS A 20 -30.71 12.02 0.79
C LYS A 20 -29.86 13.22 1.16
N ILE A 21 -30.57 14.24 1.62
CA ILE A 21 -30.06 15.34 2.44
C ILE A 21 -29.47 14.71 3.71
N TYR A 22 -28.19 14.33 3.65
CA TYR A 22 -27.34 14.19 4.82
C TYR A 22 -26.19 15.17 4.60
N VAL A 23 -26.20 16.25 5.37
CA VAL A 23 -25.06 17.16 5.46
C VAL A 23 -23.89 16.35 6.03
N ASP A 24 -22.97 15.92 5.16
CA ASP A 24 -21.74 15.21 5.52
C ASP A 24 -20.80 16.17 6.26
N ASN A 25 -21.07 16.35 7.56
CA ASN A 25 -20.34 17.22 8.47
C ASN A 25 -19.02 16.57 8.95
N LYS A 26 -18.37 15.78 8.09
CA LYS A 26 -17.10 15.14 8.39
C LYS A 26 -15.95 16.12 8.18
N ALA A 27 -15.09 16.23 9.18
CA ALA A 27 -13.90 17.05 9.11
C ALA A 27 -12.95 16.51 8.02
N LYS A 28 -12.46 17.41 7.16
CA LYS A 28 -11.67 17.08 5.96
C LYS A 28 -10.29 17.73 6.05
N ILE A 29 -9.27 17.01 5.60
CA ILE A 29 -7.89 17.48 5.47
C ILE A 29 -7.41 17.26 4.04
N SER A 30 -6.36 17.98 3.63
CA SER A 30 -5.79 17.75 2.31
C SER A 30 -5.30 16.31 2.19
N SER A 31 -5.54 15.62 1.07
CA SER A 31 -5.08 14.23 0.92
C SER A 31 -3.56 14.11 1.06
N LYS A 32 -2.79 15.15 0.68
CA LYS A 32 -1.33 15.16 0.88
C LYS A 32 -0.98 15.11 2.37
N THR A 33 -1.58 15.99 3.17
CA THR A 33 -1.36 16.02 4.63
C THR A 33 -1.84 14.74 5.29
N GLY A 34 -3.03 14.25 4.93
CA GLY A 34 -3.59 13.03 5.49
C GLY A 34 -2.74 11.80 5.23
N MET A 35 -2.26 11.61 3.99
CA MET A 35 -1.38 10.49 3.68
C MET A 35 0.01 10.64 4.29
N PHE A 36 0.55 11.86 4.37
CA PHE A 36 1.82 12.12 5.06
C PHE A 36 1.74 11.73 6.54
N LEU A 37 0.70 12.17 7.25
CA LEU A 37 0.44 11.79 8.64
C LEU A 37 0.07 10.30 8.77
N GLY A 38 -0.53 9.71 7.75
CA GLY A 38 -0.82 8.28 7.69
C GLY A 38 0.44 7.40 7.75
N TYR A 39 1.49 7.77 7.01
CA TYR A 39 2.72 6.95 6.93
C TYR A 39 3.78 7.31 7.98
N SER A 40 3.79 8.56 8.48
CA SER A 40 4.86 9.06 9.35
C SER A 40 5.04 8.26 10.65
N PRO A 41 4.00 7.89 11.41
CA PRO A 41 4.20 7.16 12.66
C PRO A 41 4.83 5.79 12.48
N ALA A 42 4.45 5.06 11.42
CA ALA A 42 5.05 3.77 11.08
C ALA A 42 6.53 3.90 10.68
N PHE A 43 6.89 4.96 9.94
CA PHE A 43 8.29 5.27 9.65
C PHE A 43 9.09 5.57 10.93
N VAL A 44 8.54 6.38 11.83
CA VAL A 44 9.17 6.70 13.12
C VAL A 44 9.39 5.44 13.95
N VAL A 45 8.43 4.52 14.00
CA VAL A 45 8.61 3.21 14.65
C VAL A 45 9.75 2.42 14.01
N GLY A 46 9.81 2.40 12.68
CA GLY A 46 10.91 1.77 11.94
C GLY A 46 12.28 2.32 12.37
N VAL A 47 12.45 3.64 12.35
CA VAL A 47 13.70 4.30 12.78
C VAL A 47 13.99 4.08 14.26
N ALA A 48 13.00 4.26 15.13
CA ALA A 48 13.15 4.10 16.58
C ALA A 48 13.57 2.67 16.95
N SER A 49 13.17 1.66 16.18
CA SER A 49 13.57 0.27 16.41
C SER A 49 15.08 0.03 16.27
N PHE A 50 15.82 0.91 15.58
CA PHE A 50 17.29 0.83 15.51
C PHE A 50 17.97 1.33 16.78
N ILE A 51 17.27 2.16 17.56
CA ILE A 51 17.80 2.82 18.77
C ILE A 51 17.33 2.08 20.02
N LEU A 52 16.04 1.71 20.07
CA LEU A 52 15.38 1.20 21.26
C LEU A 52 15.46 -0.32 21.42
N VAL A 53 15.64 -1.05 20.31
CA VAL A 53 15.66 -2.52 20.32
C VAL A 53 17.10 -3.01 20.10
N PRO A 54 17.67 -3.81 21.02
CA PRO A 54 19.04 -4.30 20.90
C PRO A 54 19.22 -5.11 19.62
N ILE A 55 20.43 -5.03 19.07
CA ILE A 55 20.80 -5.65 17.81
C ILE A 55 21.52 -6.95 18.11
N GLU A 56 20.91 -8.07 17.78
CA GLU A 56 21.53 -9.38 18.01
C GLU A 56 21.88 -10.11 16.70
N ASP A 57 21.08 -9.95 15.64
CA ASP A 57 21.25 -10.74 14.42
C ASP A 57 21.05 -9.94 13.11
N PHE A 58 21.71 -10.41 12.04
CA PHE A 58 21.66 -9.78 10.71
C PHE A 58 20.26 -9.84 10.06
N ARG A 59 19.48 -10.90 10.31
CA ARG A 59 18.14 -11.07 9.75
C ARG A 59 17.19 -10.00 10.29
N PHE A 60 17.27 -9.71 11.57
CA PHE A 60 16.47 -8.69 12.23
C PHE A 60 16.85 -7.28 11.75
N ILE A 61 18.15 -6.99 11.58
CA ILE A 61 18.62 -5.74 10.96
C ILE A 61 18.01 -5.59 9.57
N LEU A 62 18.12 -6.63 8.73
CA LEU A 62 17.56 -6.64 7.38
C LEU A 62 16.04 -6.44 7.40
N PHE A 63 15.33 -7.17 8.26
CA PHE A 63 13.89 -7.10 8.41
C PHE A 63 13.40 -5.70 8.79
N ARG A 64 13.90 -5.11 9.88
CA ARG A 64 13.47 -3.75 10.29
C ARG A 64 13.90 -2.68 9.29
N SER A 65 15.00 -2.91 8.55
CA SER A 65 15.39 -2.05 7.43
C SER A 65 14.34 -2.06 6.33
N THR A 66 13.78 -3.21 5.95
CA THR A 66 12.73 -3.26 4.92
C THR A 66 11.47 -2.48 5.30
N ILE A 67 11.02 -2.58 6.56
CA ILE A 67 9.87 -1.81 7.07
C ILE A 67 10.17 -0.30 7.01
N THR A 68 11.36 0.09 7.48
CA THR A 68 11.78 1.50 7.52
C THR A 68 11.90 2.10 6.12
N ILE A 69 12.58 1.39 5.21
CA ILE A 69 12.75 1.80 3.81
C ILE A 69 11.39 1.87 3.11
N HIS A 70 10.48 0.92 3.36
CA HIS A 70 9.14 0.94 2.80
C HIS A 70 8.40 2.23 3.16
N PHE A 71 8.28 2.55 4.46
CA PHE A 71 7.56 3.75 4.89
C PHE A 71 8.29 5.05 4.55
N PHE A 72 9.63 5.07 4.56
CA PHE A 72 10.41 6.19 4.03
C PHE A 72 10.04 6.50 2.58
N LYS A 73 10.06 5.46 1.73
CA LYS A 73 9.69 5.57 0.33
C LYS A 73 8.24 6.05 0.17
N ARG A 74 7.30 5.58 1.00
CA ARG A 74 5.91 6.09 0.99
C ARG A 74 5.83 7.58 1.31
N ILE A 75 6.54 8.04 2.32
CA ILE A 75 6.61 9.47 2.68
C ILE A 75 7.22 10.28 1.53
N PHE A 76 8.33 9.80 0.97
CA PHE A 76 8.97 10.43 -0.19
C PHE A 76 8.01 10.59 -1.36
N GLU A 77 7.25 9.54 -1.70
CA GLU A 77 6.26 9.61 -2.77
C GLU A 77 5.15 10.63 -2.50
N VAL A 78 4.64 10.69 -1.27
CA VAL A 78 3.62 11.68 -0.88
C VAL A 78 4.15 13.10 -1.08
N LEU A 79 5.41 13.35 -0.71
CA LEU A 79 6.00 14.68 -0.76
C LEU A 79 6.36 15.12 -2.18
N PHE A 80 6.95 14.22 -2.97
CA PHE A 80 7.65 14.58 -4.21
C PHE A 80 7.07 13.96 -5.49
N VAL A 81 6.34 12.84 -5.40
CA VAL A 81 5.86 12.11 -6.59
C VAL A 81 4.36 12.32 -6.81
N HIS A 82 3.54 12.09 -5.80
CA HIS A 82 2.09 12.10 -5.94
C HIS A 82 1.52 13.52 -6.13
N LYS A 83 0.61 13.64 -7.10
CA LYS A 83 -0.16 14.87 -7.36
C LYS A 83 -1.57 14.74 -6.78
N TYR A 84 -1.76 15.24 -5.58
CA TYR A 84 -3.06 15.25 -4.89
C TYR A 84 -3.93 16.41 -5.34
N SER A 85 -5.23 16.14 -5.53
CA SER A 85 -6.24 17.15 -5.89
C SER A 85 -7.54 17.01 -5.09
N ALA A 86 -7.58 16.05 -4.16
CA ALA A 86 -8.76 15.69 -3.39
C ALA A 86 -8.56 15.97 -1.90
N TRP A 87 -9.67 15.92 -1.17
CA TRP A 87 -9.74 15.96 0.27
C TRP A 87 -9.87 14.54 0.81
N MET A 88 -9.33 14.33 2.00
CA MET A 88 -9.41 13.08 2.75
C MET A 88 -10.15 13.35 4.06
N ASP A 89 -10.97 12.39 4.48
CA ASP A 89 -11.62 12.40 5.78
C ASP A 89 -10.63 12.10 6.89
N ILE A 90 -10.72 12.87 7.97
CA ILE A 90 -9.85 12.75 9.13
C ILE A 90 -9.99 11.39 9.79
N GLU A 91 -11.20 10.83 9.89
CA GLU A 91 -11.42 9.51 10.50
C GLU A 91 -10.64 8.42 9.74
N ALA A 92 -10.66 8.49 8.40
CA ALA A 92 -9.91 7.57 7.56
C ALA A 92 -8.40 7.77 7.72
N ALA A 93 -7.93 9.01 7.83
CA ALA A 93 -6.52 9.31 8.02
C ALA A 93 -6.00 8.78 9.36
N ILE A 94 -6.76 8.99 10.45
CA ILE A 94 -6.47 8.45 11.78
C ILE A 94 -6.44 6.92 11.74
N THR A 95 -7.45 6.29 11.14
CA THR A 95 -7.56 4.83 11.07
C THR A 95 -6.37 4.23 10.32
N ILE A 96 -6.00 4.80 9.18
CA ILE A 96 -4.84 4.36 8.39
C ILE A 96 -3.55 4.53 9.19
N SER A 97 -3.38 5.68 9.84
CA SER A 97 -2.20 5.99 10.64
C SER A 97 -2.02 5.01 11.80
N LEU A 98 -3.07 4.80 12.59
CA LEU A 98 -3.06 3.85 13.71
C LEU A 98 -2.84 2.42 13.25
N SER A 99 -3.46 2.01 12.14
CA SER A 99 -3.29 0.66 11.58
C SER A 99 -1.83 0.42 11.19
N TYR A 100 -1.19 1.34 10.46
CA TYR A 100 0.22 1.21 10.08
C TYR A 100 1.16 1.27 11.28
N LEU A 101 0.87 2.13 12.27
CA LEU A 101 1.62 2.20 13.52
C LEU A 101 1.60 0.84 14.24
N ILE A 102 0.39 0.32 14.52
CA ILE A 102 0.20 -0.93 15.25
C ILE A 102 0.82 -2.10 14.49
N CYS A 103 0.58 -2.21 13.18
CA CYS A 103 1.18 -3.27 12.37
C CYS A 103 2.70 -3.22 12.42
N SER A 104 3.32 -2.03 12.30
CA SER A 104 4.78 -1.92 12.35
C SER A 104 5.34 -2.32 13.71
N ILE A 105 4.70 -1.91 14.80
CA ILE A 105 5.07 -2.31 16.17
C ILE A 105 4.99 -3.84 16.31
N ILE A 106 3.87 -4.45 15.92
CA ILE A 106 3.68 -5.90 16.04
C ILE A 106 4.66 -6.67 15.15
N MET A 107 4.94 -6.20 13.92
CA MET A 107 5.95 -6.81 13.05
C MET A 107 7.31 -6.86 13.74
N ILE A 108 7.80 -5.71 14.20
CA ILE A 108 9.11 -5.59 14.85
C ILE A 108 9.15 -6.41 16.15
N TYR A 109 8.12 -6.29 16.99
CA TYR A 109 8.04 -7.01 18.26
C TYR A 109 7.95 -8.52 18.07
N SER A 110 7.17 -9.00 17.09
CA SER A 110 7.05 -10.44 16.81
C SER A 110 8.38 -11.06 16.36
N HIS A 111 9.21 -10.32 15.63
CA HIS A 111 10.54 -10.78 15.24
C HIS A 111 11.53 -10.63 16.41
N TYR A 112 11.40 -9.60 17.24
CA TYR A 112 12.20 -9.46 18.46
C TYR A 112 12.03 -10.66 19.40
N LEU A 113 10.79 -11.14 19.58
CA LEU A 113 10.51 -12.29 20.46
C LEU A 113 11.17 -13.61 20.04
N ILE A 114 11.60 -13.72 18.78
CA ILE A 114 12.27 -14.92 18.27
C ILE A 114 13.79 -14.74 18.12
N GLN A 115 14.34 -13.64 18.64
CA GLN A 115 15.80 -13.48 18.71
C GLN A 115 16.41 -14.57 19.60
N GLY A 116 17.62 -15.02 19.24
CA GLY A 116 18.31 -16.12 19.92
C GLY A 116 17.83 -17.53 19.55
N PHE A 117 16.71 -17.68 18.82
CA PHE A 117 16.33 -18.97 18.26
C PHE A 117 17.20 -19.32 17.03
N PRO A 118 17.47 -20.61 16.76
CA PRO A 118 18.19 -21.03 15.57
C PRO A 118 17.51 -20.53 14.28
N GLU A 119 18.30 -20.14 13.28
CA GLU A 119 17.74 -19.78 11.98
C GLU A 119 16.95 -20.96 11.37
N PRO A 120 15.86 -20.69 10.64
CA PRO A 120 15.13 -21.71 9.91
C PRO A 120 16.03 -22.51 8.97
N GLN A 121 15.82 -23.83 8.90
CA GLN A 121 16.57 -24.74 8.02
C GLN A 121 16.56 -24.27 6.56
N THR A 122 15.40 -23.81 6.08
CA THR A 122 15.26 -23.18 4.76
C THR A 122 15.40 -21.68 4.91
N ASN A 123 16.55 -21.13 4.53
CA ASN A 123 16.84 -19.71 4.69
C ASN A 123 16.31 -18.87 3.51
N LEU A 124 15.17 -18.23 3.69
CA LEU A 124 14.53 -17.42 2.65
C LEU A 124 14.94 -15.94 2.68
N LYS A 125 15.85 -15.52 3.57
CA LYS A 125 16.12 -14.09 3.80
C LYS A 125 16.69 -13.37 2.57
N TYR A 126 17.60 -14.02 1.83
CA TYR A 126 18.19 -13.43 0.62
C TYR A 126 17.18 -13.35 -0.53
N PHE A 127 16.40 -14.41 -0.72
CA PHE A 127 15.30 -14.41 -1.68
C PHE A 127 14.27 -13.33 -1.34
N GLY A 128 13.89 -13.22 -0.06
CA GLY A 128 12.99 -12.19 0.44
C GLY A 128 13.52 -10.77 0.23
N ALA A 129 14.83 -10.55 0.40
CA ALA A 129 15.47 -9.26 0.12
C ALA A 129 15.38 -8.90 -1.37
N ILE A 130 15.69 -9.83 -2.28
CA ILE A 130 15.56 -9.62 -3.72
C ILE A 130 14.09 -9.32 -4.08
N LEU A 131 13.16 -10.12 -3.55
CA LEU A 131 11.73 -9.94 -3.81
C LEU A 131 11.22 -8.59 -3.29
N PHE A 132 11.69 -8.15 -2.12
CA PHE A 132 11.40 -6.82 -1.58
C PHE A 132 11.96 -5.71 -2.47
N LEU A 133 13.20 -5.83 -2.97
CA LEU A 133 13.80 -4.84 -3.86
C LEU A 133 13.05 -4.71 -5.19
N VAL A 134 12.64 -5.84 -5.77
CA VAL A 134 11.77 -5.85 -6.96
C VAL A 134 10.42 -5.20 -6.65
N GLY A 135 9.82 -5.56 -5.52
CA GLY A 135 8.54 -5.01 -5.07
C GLY A 135 8.59 -3.49 -4.86
N ILE A 136 9.55 -2.98 -4.09
CA ILE A 136 9.62 -1.55 -3.79
C ILE A 136 9.94 -0.71 -5.03
N SER A 137 10.84 -1.21 -5.90
CA SER A 137 11.24 -0.53 -7.13
C SER A 137 10.11 -0.50 -8.14
N GLY A 138 9.45 -1.64 -8.37
CA GLY A 138 8.30 -1.73 -9.25
C GLY A 138 7.13 -0.89 -8.75
N ASN A 139 6.86 -0.87 -7.44
CA ASN A 139 5.82 -0.04 -6.85
C ASN A 139 6.11 1.46 -7.06
N PHE A 140 7.35 1.90 -6.81
CA PHE A 140 7.78 3.28 -7.05
C PHE A 140 7.65 3.68 -8.53
N TYR A 141 8.17 2.86 -9.43
CA TYR A 141 8.12 3.12 -10.88
C TYR A 141 6.68 3.34 -11.38
N HIS A 142 5.73 2.50 -10.94
CA HIS A 142 4.35 2.64 -11.38
C HIS A 142 3.62 3.82 -10.72
N HIS A 143 3.96 4.23 -9.49
CA HIS A 143 3.45 5.50 -8.94
C HIS A 143 4.01 6.71 -9.67
N TYR A 144 5.28 6.67 -10.09
CA TYR A 144 5.86 7.71 -10.93
C TYR A 144 5.09 7.83 -12.26
N LEU A 145 4.82 6.71 -12.95
CA LEU A 145 3.99 6.72 -14.17
C LEU A 145 2.59 7.33 -13.91
N LEU A 146 1.93 6.95 -12.80
CA LEU A 146 0.63 7.51 -12.43
C LEU A 146 0.67 9.02 -12.18
N SER A 147 1.78 9.55 -11.64
CA SER A 147 1.91 10.98 -11.41
C SER A 147 2.07 11.77 -12.71
N GLN A 148 2.60 11.17 -13.77
CA GLN A 148 2.72 11.80 -15.08
C GLN A 148 1.38 11.96 -15.81
N LEU A 149 0.37 11.15 -15.47
CA LEU A 149 -0.96 11.25 -16.09
C LEU A 149 -1.68 12.57 -15.77
N ARG A 150 -1.32 13.21 -14.65
CA ARG A 150 -1.89 14.48 -14.22
C ARG A 150 -0.97 15.65 -14.61
N THR A 151 -1.35 16.41 -15.62
CA THR A 151 -0.78 17.73 -15.92
C THR A 151 -1.39 18.80 -15.01
N LYS A 152 -0.65 19.89 -14.75
CA LYS A 152 -1.15 21.00 -13.91
C LYS A 152 -2.45 21.56 -14.53
N GLY A 153 -3.56 21.46 -13.80
CA GLY A 153 -4.87 21.98 -14.21
C GLY A 153 -5.83 20.94 -14.81
N ASP A 154 -5.34 19.77 -15.24
CA ASP A 154 -6.19 18.73 -15.83
C ASP A 154 -6.84 17.86 -14.73
N LYS A 155 -8.18 17.84 -14.70
CA LYS A 155 -8.98 17.02 -13.77
C LYS A 155 -9.57 15.79 -14.44
N ASN A 156 -9.35 15.60 -15.75
CA ASN A 156 -9.90 14.47 -16.48
C ASN A 156 -9.11 13.20 -16.14
N TYR A 157 -9.84 12.09 -16.05
CA TYR A 157 -9.23 10.79 -15.83
C TYR A 157 -8.69 10.26 -17.16
N LYS A 158 -7.54 9.62 -17.12
CA LYS A 158 -6.88 9.01 -18.28
C LYS A 158 -6.60 7.55 -17.98
N ILE A 159 -6.64 6.72 -19.01
CA ILE A 159 -6.20 5.33 -18.90
C ILE A 159 -4.68 5.33 -18.73
N PRO A 160 -4.13 4.73 -17.67
CA PRO A 160 -2.69 4.68 -17.46
C PRO A 160 -2.01 3.85 -18.55
N GLN A 161 -0.85 4.31 -19.02
CA GLN A 161 -0.03 3.59 -20.01
C GLN A 161 1.44 3.53 -19.55
N GLY A 162 2.19 2.59 -20.13
CA GLY A 162 3.60 2.33 -19.80
C GLY A 162 3.78 1.27 -18.70
N GLY A 163 4.98 0.69 -18.63
CA GLY A 163 5.27 -0.39 -17.67
C GLY A 163 4.30 -1.57 -17.81
N LEU A 164 3.81 -2.07 -16.68
CA LEU A 164 2.83 -3.16 -16.64
C LEU A 164 1.37 -2.69 -16.79
N PHE A 165 1.11 -1.39 -17.03
CA PHE A 165 -0.26 -0.90 -17.21
C PHE A 165 -0.95 -1.43 -18.48
N SER A 166 -0.18 -1.93 -19.44
CA SER A 166 -0.73 -2.64 -20.62
C SER A 166 -1.29 -4.02 -20.27
N LEU A 167 -0.87 -4.62 -19.16
CA LEU A 167 -1.29 -5.96 -18.75
C LEU A 167 -2.30 -5.93 -17.59
N VAL A 168 -2.10 -5.02 -16.63
CA VAL A 168 -2.92 -4.93 -15.41
C VAL A 168 -3.25 -3.48 -15.07
N ILE A 169 -4.43 -3.22 -14.49
CA ILE A 169 -4.86 -1.85 -14.15
C ILE A 169 -4.14 -1.28 -12.92
N CYS A 170 -3.73 -2.14 -11.98
CA CYS A 170 -3.03 -1.72 -10.77
C CYS A 170 -1.71 -2.49 -10.55
N PRO A 171 -0.69 -2.31 -11.41
CA PRO A 171 0.62 -2.95 -11.26
C PRO A 171 1.33 -2.51 -9.98
N HIS A 172 1.14 -1.26 -9.54
CA HIS A 172 1.66 -0.79 -8.26
C HIS A 172 1.16 -1.66 -7.09
N TYR A 173 -0.10 -2.11 -7.09
CA TYR A 173 -0.59 -3.03 -6.05
C TYR A 173 0.06 -4.42 -6.14
N LEU A 174 0.31 -4.94 -7.33
CA LEU A 174 1.04 -6.20 -7.50
C LEU A 174 2.43 -6.12 -6.85
N PHE A 175 3.18 -5.07 -7.17
CA PHE A 175 4.52 -4.87 -6.62
C PHE A 175 4.52 -4.58 -5.12
N GLU A 176 3.45 -3.97 -4.59
CA GLU A 176 3.26 -3.83 -3.14
C GLU A 176 3.14 -5.20 -2.45
N ILE A 177 2.32 -6.09 -3.03
CA ILE A 177 2.15 -7.45 -2.52
C ILE A 177 3.48 -8.20 -2.56
N MET A 178 4.24 -8.10 -3.66
CA MET A 178 5.58 -8.68 -3.75
C MET A 178 6.51 -8.13 -2.67
N GLY A 179 6.45 -6.82 -2.38
CA GLY A 179 7.18 -6.20 -1.28
C GLY A 179 6.87 -6.85 0.07
N PHE A 180 5.59 -7.00 0.42
CA PHE A 180 5.20 -7.63 1.69
C PHE A 180 5.50 -9.13 1.75
N LEU A 181 5.41 -9.85 0.63
CA LEU A 181 5.88 -11.23 0.55
C LEU A 181 7.39 -11.32 0.78
N GLY A 182 8.18 -10.39 0.24
CA GLY A 182 9.61 -10.28 0.52
C GLY A 182 9.91 -10.08 2.01
N ILE A 183 9.18 -9.17 2.67
CA ILE A 183 9.28 -8.95 4.13
C ILE A 183 8.91 -10.23 4.91
N SER A 184 7.86 -10.94 4.49
CA SER A 184 7.47 -12.21 5.09
C SER A 184 8.55 -13.29 4.92
N CYS A 185 9.18 -13.39 3.75
CA CYS A 185 10.29 -14.31 3.49
C CYS A 185 11.56 -13.98 4.29
N ILE A 186 11.83 -12.70 4.59
CA ILE A 186 12.94 -12.30 5.46
C ILE A 186 12.68 -12.74 6.90
N SER A 187 11.49 -12.40 7.41
CA SER A 187 11.12 -12.68 8.81
C SER A 187 10.94 -14.17 9.06
N GLN A 188 10.28 -14.89 8.14
CA GLN A 188 9.82 -16.27 8.32
C GLN A 188 8.99 -16.47 9.61
N THR A 189 8.23 -15.45 10.00
CA THR A 189 7.29 -15.51 11.14
C THR A 189 5.85 -15.39 10.67
N LEU A 190 4.92 -15.86 11.51
CA LEU A 190 3.50 -15.93 11.19
C LEU A 190 2.88 -14.55 10.94
N TYR A 191 3.25 -13.53 11.74
CA TYR A 191 2.60 -12.23 11.64
C TYR A 191 2.85 -11.50 10.30
N PRO A 192 4.11 -11.32 9.83
CA PRO A 192 4.38 -10.77 8.51
C PRO A 192 3.77 -11.57 7.35
N PHE A 193 3.66 -12.90 7.49
CA PHE A 193 2.95 -13.74 6.51
C PHE A 193 1.46 -13.42 6.44
N CYS A 194 0.77 -13.41 7.59
CA CYS A 194 -0.63 -13.03 7.68
C CYS A 194 -0.88 -11.60 7.18
N PHE A 195 0.03 -10.67 7.50
CA PHE A 195 -0.03 -9.29 7.01
C PHE A 195 0.10 -9.20 5.50
N ALA A 196 1.05 -9.94 4.90
CA ALA A 196 1.22 -9.98 3.45
C ALA A 196 -0.02 -10.58 2.76
N LEU A 197 -0.58 -11.65 3.30
CA LEU A 197 -1.78 -12.31 2.78
C LEU A 197 -3.02 -11.40 2.89
N GLY A 198 -3.23 -10.76 4.05
CA GLY A 198 -4.32 -9.80 4.26
C GLY A 198 -4.21 -8.60 3.32
N SER A 199 -3.00 -8.07 3.15
CA SER A 199 -2.71 -7.00 2.20
C SER A 199 -2.99 -7.42 0.76
N ALA A 200 -2.64 -8.65 0.39
CA ALA A 200 -2.94 -9.19 -0.93
C ALA A 200 -4.44 -9.21 -1.22
N PHE A 201 -5.25 -9.80 -0.33
CA PHE A 201 -6.70 -9.83 -0.52
C PHE A 201 -7.33 -8.44 -0.60
N TYR A 202 -6.92 -7.54 0.29
CA TYR A 202 -7.40 -6.17 0.29
C TYR A 202 -7.07 -5.44 -1.01
N LEU A 203 -5.82 -5.54 -1.49
CA LEU A 203 -5.37 -4.90 -2.72
C LEU A 203 -5.96 -5.53 -3.98
N MET A 204 -6.15 -6.85 -4.00
CA MET A 204 -6.84 -7.55 -5.09
C MET A 204 -8.30 -7.08 -5.20
N GLY A 205 -9.02 -7.00 -4.08
CA GLY A 205 -10.39 -6.48 -4.05
C GLY A 205 -10.47 -5.03 -4.53
N ARG A 206 -9.55 -4.18 -4.07
CA ARG A 206 -9.47 -2.79 -4.50
C ARG A 206 -9.11 -2.65 -5.98
N SER A 207 -8.25 -3.52 -6.50
CA SER A 207 -7.88 -3.54 -7.92
C SER A 207 -9.07 -3.92 -8.80
N TYR A 208 -9.82 -4.94 -8.40
CA TYR A 208 -11.04 -5.36 -9.09
C TYR A 208 -12.08 -4.24 -9.16
N ALA A 209 -12.32 -3.56 -8.03
CA ALA A 209 -13.22 -2.40 -8.00
C ALA A 209 -12.72 -1.26 -8.91
N THR A 210 -11.41 -1.04 -8.94
CA THR A 210 -10.78 -0.04 -9.82
C THR A 210 -11.00 -0.40 -11.29
N LYS A 211 -10.79 -1.67 -11.68
CA LYS A 211 -11.04 -2.15 -13.04
C LYS A 211 -12.49 -1.90 -13.46
N LYS A 212 -13.45 -2.32 -12.63
CA LYS A 212 -14.89 -2.09 -12.89
C LYS A 212 -15.23 -0.62 -13.10
N TRP A 213 -14.64 0.24 -12.28
CA TRP A 213 -14.84 1.68 -12.40
C TRP A 213 -14.30 2.22 -13.74
N TYR A 214 -13.09 1.81 -14.16
CA TYR A 214 -12.56 2.21 -15.48
C TYR A 214 -13.45 1.72 -16.63
N GLN A 215 -13.92 0.46 -16.57
CA GLN A 215 -14.84 -0.10 -17.56
C GLN A 215 -16.17 0.67 -17.64
N SER A 216 -16.69 1.18 -16.52
CA SER A 216 -17.91 2.00 -16.52
C SER A 216 -17.70 3.42 -17.04
N LYS A 217 -16.45 3.89 -17.12
CA LYS A 217 -16.13 5.29 -17.42
C LYS A 217 -15.60 5.51 -18.83
N PHE A 218 -14.89 4.53 -19.37
CA PHE A 218 -14.29 4.60 -20.69
C PHE A 218 -14.92 3.53 -21.56
N GLU A 219 -15.66 3.95 -22.59
CA GLU A 219 -16.26 3.03 -23.57
C GLU A 219 -15.20 2.18 -24.27
N ASP A 220 -14.05 2.78 -24.59
CA ASP A 220 -12.91 2.11 -25.25
C ASP A 220 -11.92 1.44 -24.27
N PHE A 221 -12.35 1.04 -23.07
CA PHE A 221 -11.43 0.41 -22.12
C PHE A 221 -10.97 -0.98 -22.60
N PRO A 222 -9.66 -1.25 -22.68
CA PRO A 222 -9.15 -2.52 -23.21
C PRO A 222 -9.57 -3.71 -22.34
N THR A 223 -10.30 -4.66 -22.94
CA THR A 223 -10.86 -5.83 -22.26
C THR A 223 -9.81 -6.84 -21.78
N HIS A 224 -8.64 -6.88 -22.45
CA HIS A 224 -7.54 -7.78 -22.10
C HIS A 224 -6.82 -7.37 -20.80
N VAL A 225 -6.90 -6.10 -20.40
CA VAL A 225 -6.25 -5.60 -19.17
C VAL A 225 -6.88 -6.26 -17.95
N LYS A 226 -6.04 -6.92 -17.16
CA LYS A 226 -6.40 -7.64 -15.93
C LYS A 226 -6.42 -6.70 -14.73
N ALA A 227 -6.94 -7.16 -13.59
CA ALA A 227 -7.00 -6.38 -12.37
C ALA A 227 -5.58 -6.15 -11.82
N ILE A 228 -4.84 -7.22 -11.52
CA ILE A 228 -3.58 -7.13 -10.77
C ILE A 228 -2.58 -8.23 -11.11
N ILE A 229 -3.01 -9.45 -11.47
CA ILE A 229 -2.11 -10.55 -11.85
C ILE A 229 -2.11 -10.65 -13.38
N PRO A 230 -0.97 -10.42 -14.05
CA PRO A 230 -0.88 -10.49 -15.50
C PRO A 230 -1.42 -11.82 -16.03
N TYR A 231 -2.21 -11.74 -17.11
CA TYR A 231 -2.84 -12.87 -17.80
C TYR A 231 -3.88 -13.69 -17.00
N ILE A 232 -3.89 -13.59 -15.66
CA ILE A 232 -4.76 -14.39 -14.78
C ILE A 232 -5.94 -13.57 -14.27
N PHE A 233 -5.67 -12.54 -13.45
CA PHE A 233 -6.71 -11.84 -12.67
C PHE A 233 -6.63 -10.34 -12.79
#